data_AF-D6ZFH5-F1
#
_entry.id   AF-D6ZFH5-F1
#
_cell.length_a   1.000
_cell.length_b   1.000
_cell.length_c   1.000
_cell.angle_alpha   90.00
_cell.angle_beta   90.00
_cell.angle_gamma   90.00
#
_symmetry.space_group_name_H-M   'P 1'
#
loop_
_entity.id
_entity.type
_entity.pdbx_description
1 polymer ?
#
loop_
_entity_poly.entity_id
_entity_poly.type
_entity_poly.pdbx_seq_one_letter_code
_entity_poly.pdbx_strand_id
1 'polypeptide(L)'
;MTHHATGPAAHSHHGHGHSSGPVALPRSRATAAVLAALAVAAIAVISTIALTWPQQRRHDIPLQYRDEHGHALRTESASVRGVVLTNCANPLVSEVLRDPPQVSPQPDGMCFDATIVVTSGPDANRYVLLEIPTNRVTQGLAKDSSSADDGVVRPGPGQPRLEAGEQIRVIAHNGPEGRSYNFDDFQRRSPMMLWAALFAVVVVAVAGWRGLRALIGLAVAFAVLTLYTLPSLLNGASATLVATVSAIAILALVLPLAHGLNWRTASALTGTFVALGCTALAGWLIIDSAHVSGLSEEANNDLQVYLGNVAMPGVLLAGFIIGSLGVLNDVTITQASAVFELAEANLARAQVFRSAMRVGRDHIASTVYTLLFAYAGGALPLFLLLSVSGRPLADLLTSDAVATEFARSVVGGIGLALSVPLTTAVAVALLPHDGSPGRSAGTGPQARPDAAQG
;
A
#
# COMPACT_ATOMS: atom_id res chain seq x y z
N MET A 1 -62.64 -9.81 49.46
CA MET A 1 -63.26 -10.04 48.14
C MET A 1 -63.63 -8.67 47.59
N THR A 2 -62.68 -7.94 47.01
CA THR A 2 -62.30 -7.92 45.57
C THR A 2 -63.33 -7.20 44.69
N HIS A 3 -63.09 -5.92 44.39
CA HIS A 3 -62.70 -5.41 43.06
C HIS A 3 -62.87 -3.88 43.00
N HIS A 4 -61.78 -3.14 42.79
CA HIS A 4 -61.81 -1.79 42.23
C HIS A 4 -60.94 -1.74 40.99
N ALA A 5 -61.50 -1.13 39.94
CA ALA A 5 -61.00 -1.07 38.58
C ALA A 5 -59.72 -0.24 38.44
N THR A 6 -58.82 -0.68 37.56
CA THR A 6 -57.62 0.04 37.10
C THR A 6 -57.80 0.53 35.66
N GLY A 7 -57.61 1.82 35.43
CA GLY A 7 -57.49 2.45 34.11
C GLY A 7 -56.11 2.21 33.45
N PRO A 8 -55.90 2.71 32.21
CA PRO A 8 -54.80 2.28 31.36
C PRO A 8 -53.50 3.03 31.67
N ALA A 9 -52.39 2.30 31.69
CA ALA A 9 -51.04 2.86 31.78
C ALA A 9 -50.52 3.24 30.39
N ALA A 10 -50.11 4.49 30.23
CA ALA A 10 -49.37 4.98 29.07
C ALA A 10 -47.91 4.53 29.16
N HIS A 11 -47.40 3.86 28.12
CA HIS A 11 -45.99 3.51 28.00
C HIS A 11 -45.19 4.68 27.41
N SER A 12 -44.28 5.26 28.19
CA SER A 12 -43.26 6.20 27.71
C SER A 12 -42.01 5.42 27.28
N HIS A 13 -41.75 5.36 25.97
CA HIS A 13 -40.48 4.89 25.42
C HIS A 13 -39.40 5.98 25.61
N HIS A 14 -38.44 5.73 26.50
CA HIS A 14 -37.20 6.50 26.56
C HIS A 14 -36.18 5.90 25.58
N GLY A 15 -36.00 6.56 24.43
CA GLY A 15 -34.86 6.34 23.55
C GLY A 15 -33.66 7.15 24.04
N HIS A 16 -32.63 6.49 24.55
CA HIS A 16 -31.34 7.13 24.84
C HIS A 16 -30.55 7.26 23.52
N GLY A 17 -30.66 8.42 22.87
CA GLY A 17 -29.73 8.83 21.84
C GLY A 17 -28.43 9.32 22.48
N HIS A 18 -27.35 8.56 22.36
CA HIS A 18 -26.00 9.04 22.64
C HIS A 18 -25.58 10.01 21.54
N SER A 19 -25.93 11.28 21.68
CA SER A 19 -25.34 12.36 20.88
C SER A 19 -23.95 12.66 21.43
N SER A 20 -22.92 12.33 20.66
CA SER A 20 -21.54 12.77 20.86
C SER A 20 -21.47 14.30 20.68
N GLY A 21 -21.80 15.06 21.72
CA GLY A 21 -21.60 16.51 21.73
C GLY A 21 -20.12 16.87 21.62
N PRO A 22 -19.77 18.05 21.10
CA PRO A 22 -18.39 18.51 21.04
C PRO A 22 -17.85 18.63 22.46
N VAL A 23 -16.86 17.81 22.80
CA VAL A 23 -16.09 17.90 24.05
C VAL A 23 -15.52 19.31 24.14
N ALA A 24 -15.91 20.05 25.18
CA ALA A 24 -15.47 21.42 25.43
C ALA A 24 -13.94 21.51 25.36
N LEU A 25 -13.42 22.54 24.67
CA LEU A 25 -11.99 22.80 24.49
C LEU A 25 -11.27 22.74 25.84
N PRO A 26 -10.43 21.74 26.13
CA PRO A 26 -9.59 21.82 27.31
C PRO A 26 -8.62 22.98 27.08
N ARG A 27 -8.78 24.09 27.83
CA ARG A 27 -7.87 25.24 27.79
C ARG A 27 -6.55 24.87 28.50
N SER A 28 -5.80 23.96 27.91
CA SER A 28 -4.49 23.54 28.39
C SER A 28 -3.39 23.98 27.41
N ARG A 29 -2.17 24.21 27.93
CA ARG A 29 -1.00 24.50 27.09
C ARG A 29 -0.73 23.37 26.09
N ALA A 30 -1.02 22.12 26.46
CA ALA A 30 -0.86 20.95 25.58
C ALA A 30 -1.83 21.00 24.40
N THR A 31 -3.08 21.38 24.63
CA THR A 31 -4.09 21.56 23.58
C THR A 31 -3.68 22.63 22.58
N ALA A 32 -3.17 23.77 23.07
CA ALA A 32 -2.64 24.83 22.19
C ALA A 32 -1.41 24.36 21.41
N ALA A 33 -0.50 23.62 22.04
CA ALA A 33 0.70 23.09 21.38
C ALA A 33 0.36 22.08 20.27
N VAL A 34 -0.60 21.17 20.50
CA VAL A 34 -1.04 20.20 19.49
C VAL A 34 -1.71 20.91 18.31
N LEU A 35 -2.62 21.86 18.58
CA LEU A 35 -3.26 22.63 17.50
C LEU A 35 -2.24 23.46 16.72
N ALA A 36 -1.29 24.09 17.40
CA ALA A 36 -0.21 24.84 16.74
C ALA A 36 0.67 23.92 15.88
N ALA A 37 1.06 22.74 16.39
CA ALA A 37 1.85 21.78 15.64
C ALA A 37 1.11 21.27 14.39
N LEU A 38 -0.17 20.94 14.50
CA LEU A 38 -1.00 20.53 13.37
C LEU A 38 -1.19 21.67 12.36
N ALA A 39 -1.39 22.90 12.81
CA ALA A 39 -1.51 24.07 11.94
C ALA A 39 -0.19 24.35 11.20
N VAL A 40 0.94 24.31 11.89
CA VAL A 40 2.28 24.47 11.28
C VAL A 40 2.53 23.36 10.27
N ALA A 41 2.23 22.10 10.59
CA ALA A 41 2.36 20.99 9.67
C ALA A 41 1.47 21.17 8.43
N ALA A 42 0.21 21.59 8.61
CA ALA A 42 -0.70 21.86 7.51
C ALA A 42 -0.20 23.00 6.60
N ILE A 43 0.27 24.11 7.18
CA ILE A 43 0.84 25.23 6.42
C ILE A 43 2.10 24.79 5.67
N ALA A 44 2.98 24.03 6.32
CA ALA A 44 4.20 23.52 5.70
C ALA A 44 3.85 22.59 4.52
N VAL A 45 2.92 21.65 4.70
CA VAL A 45 2.46 20.74 3.65
C VAL A 45 1.85 21.52 2.49
N ILE A 46 0.92 22.44 2.75
CA ILE A 46 0.26 23.23 1.69
C ILE A 46 1.31 24.07 0.94
N SER A 47 2.23 24.72 1.65
CA SER A 47 3.28 25.53 1.05
C SER A 47 4.23 24.66 0.21
N THR A 48 4.66 23.52 0.71
CA THR A 48 5.54 22.62 -0.05
C THR A 48 4.82 22.03 -1.25
N ILE A 49 3.56 21.61 -1.11
CA ILE A 49 2.75 21.14 -2.25
C ILE A 49 2.63 22.24 -3.30
N ALA A 50 2.38 23.49 -2.92
CA ALA A 50 2.31 24.61 -3.85
C ALA A 50 3.65 24.89 -4.56
N LEU A 51 4.77 24.82 -3.82
CA LEU A 51 6.12 25.06 -4.35
C LEU A 51 6.63 23.91 -5.22
N THR A 52 6.24 22.68 -4.91
CA THR A 52 6.66 21.46 -5.61
C THR A 52 5.57 20.90 -6.52
N TRP A 53 4.49 21.68 -6.74
CA TRP A 53 3.38 21.25 -7.56
C TRP A 53 3.91 20.91 -8.95
N PRO A 54 3.57 19.73 -9.48
CA PRO A 54 4.15 19.29 -10.72
C PRO A 54 3.71 20.21 -11.86
N GLN A 55 4.66 20.96 -12.42
CA GLN A 55 4.43 21.62 -13.70
C GLN A 55 4.42 20.54 -14.78
N GLN A 56 3.61 20.70 -15.83
CA GLN A 56 3.59 19.78 -16.96
C GLN A 56 4.90 19.88 -17.75
N ARG A 57 5.99 19.28 -17.24
CA ARG A 57 7.18 19.02 -18.05
C ARG A 57 6.93 17.73 -18.83
N ARG A 58 7.12 17.81 -20.14
CA ARG A 58 7.20 16.60 -20.97
C ARG A 58 8.55 15.96 -20.63
N HIS A 59 8.50 14.75 -20.08
CA HIS A 59 9.69 13.92 -19.94
C HIS A 59 9.87 13.18 -21.26
N ASP A 60 11.11 13.04 -21.70
CA ASP A 60 11.39 12.22 -22.87
C ASP A 60 10.98 10.78 -22.57
N ILE A 61 10.22 10.20 -23.49
CA ILE A 61 9.79 8.82 -23.39
C ILE A 61 11.02 7.96 -23.66
N PRO A 62 11.40 7.05 -22.74
CA PRO A 62 12.56 6.19 -22.94
C PRO A 62 12.44 5.38 -24.23
N LEU A 63 13.59 5.01 -24.82
CA LEU A 63 13.64 4.35 -26.13
C LEU A 63 12.78 3.08 -26.19
N GLN A 64 12.76 2.27 -25.12
CA GLN A 64 11.97 1.04 -25.07
C GLN A 64 10.45 1.27 -24.89
N TYR A 65 10.02 2.51 -24.60
CA TYR A 65 8.60 2.88 -24.48
C TYR A 65 8.14 3.82 -25.59
N ARG A 66 8.97 4.04 -26.61
CA ARG A 66 8.78 5.05 -27.66
C ARG A 66 8.80 4.38 -29.04
N ASP A 67 7.92 4.79 -29.94
CA ASP A 67 7.97 4.38 -31.35
C ASP A 67 9.01 5.18 -32.15
N GLU A 68 9.22 4.82 -33.42
CA GLU A 68 10.22 5.48 -34.28
C GLU A 68 9.94 6.99 -34.49
N HIS A 69 8.69 7.42 -34.36
CA HIS A 69 8.26 8.83 -34.51
C HIS A 69 8.37 9.62 -33.21
N GLY A 70 8.46 8.90 -32.11
CA GLY A 70 8.64 9.45 -30.79
C GLY A 70 7.44 9.58 -29.90
N HIS A 71 6.40 8.86 -30.26
CA HIS A 71 5.20 8.74 -29.46
C HIS A 71 5.33 7.58 -28.48
N ALA A 72 4.60 7.66 -27.38
CA ALA A 72 4.51 6.55 -26.44
C ALA A 72 3.93 5.33 -27.16
N LEU A 73 4.53 4.16 -26.94
CA LEU A 73 3.96 2.90 -27.38
C LEU A 73 2.55 2.77 -26.82
N ARG A 74 1.63 2.36 -27.68
CA ARG A 74 0.23 2.19 -27.32
C ARG A 74 -0.05 0.72 -27.11
N THR A 75 -0.83 0.45 -26.07
CA THR A 75 -1.34 -0.89 -25.82
C THR A 75 -2.80 -0.97 -26.29
N GLU A 76 -3.12 -2.05 -26.98
CA GLU A 76 -4.45 -2.33 -27.53
C GLU A 76 -4.95 -3.68 -26.97
N SER A 77 -6.28 -3.85 -26.93
CA SER A 77 -6.90 -5.10 -26.49
C SER A 77 -7.02 -6.06 -27.67
N ALA A 78 -6.77 -7.34 -27.44
CA ALA A 78 -6.95 -8.40 -28.43
C ALA A 78 -7.54 -9.67 -27.81
N SER A 79 -8.10 -10.54 -28.65
CA SER A 79 -8.64 -11.83 -28.23
C SER A 79 -7.98 -12.96 -29.00
N VAL A 80 -7.51 -13.98 -28.28
CA VAL A 80 -6.90 -15.16 -28.87
C VAL A 80 -7.98 -16.00 -29.55
N ARG A 81 -7.80 -16.30 -30.84
CA ARG A 81 -8.73 -17.12 -31.63
C ARG A 81 -8.34 -18.59 -31.67
N GLY A 82 -7.05 -18.86 -31.74
CA GLY A 82 -6.51 -20.21 -31.77
C GLY A 82 -5.02 -20.20 -31.57
N VAL A 83 -4.49 -21.31 -31.08
CA VAL A 83 -3.06 -21.52 -30.85
C VAL A 83 -2.68 -22.85 -31.46
N VAL A 84 -1.63 -22.85 -32.28
CA VAL A 84 -1.18 -24.03 -33.02
C VAL A 84 0.30 -24.25 -32.76
N LEU A 85 0.68 -25.49 -32.44
CA LEU A 85 2.10 -25.89 -32.36
C LEU A 85 2.65 -26.03 -33.78
N THR A 86 3.74 -25.33 -34.10
CA THR A 86 4.36 -25.27 -35.42
C THR A 86 5.87 -25.01 -35.33
N ASN A 87 6.54 -24.87 -36.47
CA ASN A 87 7.93 -24.39 -36.53
C ASN A 87 7.99 -22.87 -36.35
N CYS A 88 9.04 -22.39 -35.68
CA CYS A 88 9.30 -20.97 -35.50
C CYS A 88 9.67 -20.27 -36.81
N ALA A 89 9.80 -18.95 -36.76
CA ALA A 89 10.11 -18.05 -37.88
C ALA A 89 9.01 -18.01 -38.94
N ASN A 90 7.74 -17.95 -38.51
CA ASN A 90 6.65 -17.72 -39.44
C ASN A 90 6.72 -16.27 -39.98
N PRO A 91 6.70 -16.06 -41.32
CA PRO A 91 6.89 -14.73 -41.91
C PRO A 91 5.73 -13.76 -41.63
N LEU A 92 4.56 -14.25 -41.20
CA LEU A 92 3.38 -13.43 -40.90
C LEU A 92 3.35 -12.93 -39.44
N VAL A 93 4.38 -13.23 -38.66
CA VAL A 93 4.44 -12.88 -37.23
C VAL A 93 4.45 -11.37 -37.04
N SER A 94 3.65 -10.92 -36.08
CA SER A 94 3.46 -9.51 -35.71
C SER A 94 2.87 -8.62 -36.81
N GLU A 95 2.58 -9.14 -38.01
CA GLU A 95 1.93 -8.39 -39.10
C GLU A 95 0.42 -8.24 -38.90
N VAL A 96 -0.14 -7.16 -39.46
CA VAL A 96 -1.58 -6.90 -39.45
C VAL A 96 -2.24 -7.51 -40.69
N LEU A 97 -3.04 -8.55 -40.48
CA LEU A 97 -3.69 -9.35 -41.51
C LEU A 97 -5.19 -9.05 -41.59
N ARG A 98 -5.74 -9.11 -42.81
CA ARG A 98 -7.18 -8.93 -43.04
C ARG A 98 -7.98 -10.18 -42.74
N ASP A 99 -7.42 -11.32 -43.10
CA ASP A 99 -8.02 -12.64 -42.98
C ASP A 99 -7.22 -13.48 -41.99
N PRO A 100 -7.84 -14.47 -41.33
CA PRO A 100 -7.14 -15.30 -40.37
C PRO A 100 -6.03 -16.12 -41.05
N PRO A 101 -4.77 -16.04 -40.56
CA PRO A 101 -3.65 -16.77 -41.15
C PRO A 101 -3.89 -18.28 -41.08
N GLN A 102 -3.50 -18.98 -42.14
CA GLN A 102 -3.52 -20.44 -42.18
C GLN A 102 -2.19 -20.96 -41.65
N VAL A 103 -2.19 -21.49 -40.43
CA VAL A 103 -1.01 -22.10 -39.80
C VAL A 103 -1.16 -23.61 -39.83
N SER A 104 -0.15 -24.29 -40.39
CA SER A 104 -0.13 -25.76 -40.45
C SER A 104 0.44 -26.33 -39.14
N PRO A 105 -0.29 -27.20 -38.42
CA PRO A 105 0.23 -27.82 -37.20
C PRO A 105 1.42 -28.73 -37.49
N GLN A 106 2.48 -28.64 -36.68
CA GLN A 106 3.63 -29.53 -36.70
C GLN A 106 3.71 -30.26 -35.34
N PRO A 107 3.62 -31.61 -35.30
CA PRO A 107 3.68 -32.37 -34.06
C PRO A 107 4.98 -32.15 -33.25
N ASP A 108 6.10 -32.00 -33.96
CA ASP A 108 7.42 -31.71 -33.39
C ASP A 108 7.78 -30.22 -33.48
N GLY A 109 6.76 -29.35 -33.47
CA GLY A 109 6.93 -27.92 -33.53
C GLY A 109 7.74 -27.38 -32.35
N MET A 110 8.43 -26.27 -32.59
CA MET A 110 9.29 -25.58 -31.62
C MET A 110 8.66 -24.28 -31.10
N CYS A 111 7.58 -23.80 -31.74
CA CYS A 111 6.88 -22.59 -31.35
C CYS A 111 5.36 -22.80 -31.37
N PHE A 112 4.65 -22.06 -30.52
CA PHE A 112 3.21 -21.89 -30.62
C PHE A 112 2.90 -20.61 -31.39
N ASP A 113 2.14 -20.74 -32.47
CA ASP A 113 1.60 -19.62 -33.23
C ASP A 113 0.18 -19.34 -32.72
N ALA A 114 0.01 -18.22 -32.05
CA ALA A 114 -1.27 -17.74 -31.54
C ALA A 114 -1.87 -16.72 -32.51
N THR A 115 -2.96 -17.11 -33.18
CA THR A 115 -3.75 -16.17 -33.98
C THR A 115 -4.63 -15.36 -33.05
N ILE A 116 -4.48 -14.04 -33.07
CA ILE A 116 -5.28 -13.11 -32.29
C ILE A 116 -6.11 -12.22 -33.21
N VAL A 117 -7.22 -11.72 -32.70
CA VAL A 117 -7.97 -10.61 -33.31
C VAL A 117 -7.80 -9.37 -32.45
N VAL A 118 -7.38 -8.27 -33.05
CA VAL A 118 -7.30 -6.97 -32.37
C VAL A 118 -8.73 -6.44 -32.18
N THR A 119 -9.07 -6.02 -30.96
CA THR A 119 -10.43 -5.63 -30.57
C THR A 119 -10.58 -4.14 -30.28
N SER A 120 -9.47 -3.41 -30.13
CA SER A 120 -9.45 -1.96 -29.96
C SER A 120 -8.39 -1.30 -30.85
N GLY A 121 -8.50 0.01 -31.03
CA GLY A 121 -7.54 0.79 -31.80
C GLY A 121 -7.81 0.78 -33.30
N PRO A 122 -6.88 1.31 -34.12
CA PRO A 122 -7.12 1.53 -35.53
C PRO A 122 -7.18 0.23 -36.37
N ASP A 123 -6.62 -0.87 -35.86
CA ASP A 123 -6.64 -2.19 -36.50
C ASP A 123 -7.69 -3.13 -35.89
N ALA A 124 -8.75 -2.58 -35.30
CA ALA A 124 -9.86 -3.38 -34.78
C ALA A 124 -10.44 -4.30 -35.87
N ASN A 125 -10.71 -5.56 -35.49
CA ASN A 125 -11.12 -6.66 -36.36
C ASN A 125 -10.05 -7.15 -37.36
N ARG A 126 -8.78 -6.78 -37.18
CA ARG A 126 -7.66 -7.39 -37.90
C ARG A 126 -7.06 -8.55 -37.12
N TYR A 127 -6.46 -9.47 -37.85
CA TYR A 127 -5.75 -10.61 -37.30
C TYR A 127 -4.27 -10.30 -37.17
N VAL A 128 -3.64 -10.83 -36.13
CA VAL A 128 -2.20 -10.80 -35.94
C VAL A 128 -1.77 -12.19 -35.52
N LEU A 129 -0.58 -12.61 -35.94
CA LEU A 129 0.03 -13.84 -35.49
C LEU A 129 1.11 -13.55 -34.45
N LEU A 130 1.00 -14.14 -33.26
CA LEU A 130 2.03 -14.06 -32.23
C LEU A 130 2.78 -15.39 -32.19
N GLU A 131 4.11 -15.34 -32.17
CA GLU A 131 4.96 -16.52 -32.05
C GLU A 131 5.49 -16.64 -30.61
N ILE A 132 5.32 -17.82 -30.01
CA ILE A 132 5.69 -18.10 -28.62
C ILE A 132 6.65 -19.29 -28.59
N PRO A 133 7.93 -19.09 -28.25
CA PRO A 133 8.90 -20.18 -28.15
C PRO A 133 8.53 -21.21 -27.10
N THR A 134 8.73 -22.50 -27.41
CA THR A 134 8.54 -23.59 -26.46
C THR A 134 9.73 -23.75 -25.50
N ASN A 135 9.54 -24.52 -24.44
CA ASN A 135 10.59 -24.98 -23.53
C ASN A 135 11.77 -25.65 -24.27
N ARG A 136 11.50 -26.32 -25.40
CA ARG A 136 12.54 -26.96 -26.23
C ARG A 136 13.50 -25.95 -26.85
N VAL A 137 12.99 -24.80 -27.33
CA VAL A 137 13.82 -23.71 -27.87
C VAL A 137 14.74 -23.15 -26.78
N THR A 138 14.18 -22.87 -25.60
CA THR A 138 14.94 -22.27 -24.49
C THR A 138 16.01 -23.19 -23.91
N GLN A 139 15.85 -24.50 -24.03
CA GLN A 139 16.84 -25.48 -23.59
C GLN A 139 17.92 -25.77 -24.65
N GLY A 140 17.86 -25.11 -25.82
CA GLY A 140 18.77 -25.38 -26.93
C GLY A 140 18.62 -26.80 -27.48
N LEU A 141 17.50 -27.46 -27.21
CA LEU A 141 17.23 -28.80 -27.71
C LEU A 141 16.98 -28.69 -29.21
N ALA A 142 17.99 -29.10 -29.99
CA ALA A 142 17.77 -29.40 -31.40
C ALA A 142 16.74 -30.54 -31.51
N LYS A 143 16.10 -30.63 -32.68
CA LYS A 143 15.04 -31.59 -33.06
C LYS A 143 15.40 -33.08 -32.78
N ASP A 144 16.66 -33.35 -32.41
CA ASP A 144 17.29 -34.67 -32.32
C ASP A 144 17.91 -34.95 -30.93
N SER A 145 17.75 -34.08 -29.94
CA SER A 145 18.45 -34.18 -28.65
C SER A 145 17.68 -35.01 -27.61
N SER A 146 18.33 -36.06 -27.10
CA SER A 146 17.80 -37.03 -26.12
C SER A 146 17.95 -36.60 -24.65
N SER A 147 18.28 -35.33 -24.40
CA SER A 147 18.51 -34.83 -23.04
C SER A 147 17.25 -34.21 -22.45
N ALA A 148 16.76 -34.81 -21.36
CA ALA A 148 15.80 -34.26 -20.39
C ALA A 148 14.53 -33.59 -20.96
N ASP A 149 14.02 -34.05 -22.11
CA ASP A 149 12.64 -33.75 -22.51
C ASP A 149 11.71 -34.55 -21.57
N ASP A 150 10.91 -33.85 -20.75
CA ASP A 150 9.83 -34.49 -19.98
C ASP A 150 8.68 -34.97 -20.88
N GLY A 151 8.83 -34.77 -22.20
CA GLY A 151 7.88 -35.11 -23.24
C GLY A 151 6.75 -34.10 -23.34
N VAL A 152 6.75 -33.04 -22.51
CA VAL A 152 5.65 -32.08 -22.45
C VAL A 152 6.07 -30.77 -23.09
N VAL A 153 5.51 -30.51 -24.27
CA VAL A 153 5.68 -29.25 -25.00
C VAL A 153 4.86 -28.16 -24.32
N ARG A 154 5.53 -27.11 -23.86
CA ARG A 154 4.92 -25.96 -23.18
C ARG A 154 5.64 -24.68 -23.60
N PRO A 155 5.04 -23.49 -23.42
CA PRO A 155 5.78 -22.24 -23.56
C PRO A 155 7.06 -22.27 -22.70
N GLY A 156 8.13 -21.68 -23.22
CA GLY A 156 9.40 -21.58 -22.50
C GLY A 156 9.31 -20.75 -21.22
N PRO A 157 10.33 -20.79 -20.35
CA PRO A 157 10.38 -19.93 -19.17
C PRO A 157 10.21 -18.45 -19.55
N GLY A 158 9.31 -17.76 -18.85
CA GLY A 158 8.98 -16.35 -19.12
C GLY A 158 8.04 -16.11 -20.31
N GLN A 159 7.65 -17.15 -21.06
CA GLN A 159 6.73 -17.03 -22.18
C GLN A 159 5.26 -17.22 -21.76
N PRO A 160 4.30 -16.48 -22.36
CA PRO A 160 2.90 -16.61 -22.01
C PRO A 160 2.32 -17.94 -22.49
N ARG A 161 1.41 -18.50 -21.70
CA ARG A 161 0.56 -19.61 -22.14
C ARG A 161 -0.78 -19.04 -22.58
N LEU A 162 -0.95 -18.91 -23.89
CA LEU A 162 -2.19 -18.39 -24.48
C LEU A 162 -3.17 -19.53 -24.75
N GLU A 163 -4.45 -19.27 -24.48
CA GLU A 163 -5.54 -20.20 -24.79
C GLU A 163 -6.65 -19.51 -25.61
N ALA A 164 -7.37 -20.28 -26.43
CA ALA A 164 -8.43 -19.74 -27.28
C ALA A 164 -9.54 -19.10 -26.42
N GLY A 165 -10.00 -17.92 -26.84
CA GLY A 165 -10.99 -17.10 -26.13
C GLY A 165 -10.40 -16.13 -25.10
N GLU A 166 -9.10 -16.25 -24.80
CA GLU A 166 -8.43 -15.39 -23.83
C GLU A 166 -8.36 -13.93 -24.31
N GLN A 167 -8.48 -13.01 -23.35
CA GLN A 167 -8.36 -11.57 -23.59
C GLN A 167 -6.95 -11.13 -23.18
N ILE A 168 -6.24 -10.55 -24.14
CA ILE A 168 -4.86 -10.11 -23.97
C ILE A 168 -4.72 -8.64 -24.33
N ARG A 169 -3.56 -8.10 -24.00
CA ARG A 169 -3.08 -6.79 -24.39
C ARG A 169 -1.89 -6.99 -25.31
N VAL A 170 -1.86 -6.21 -26.37
CA VAL A 170 -0.76 -6.17 -27.33
C VAL A 170 -0.21 -4.77 -27.44
N ILE A 171 1.09 -4.68 -27.68
CA ILE A 171 1.79 -3.41 -27.88
C ILE A 171 1.98 -3.15 -29.37
N ALA A 172 1.54 -1.97 -29.81
CA ALA A 172 1.63 -1.53 -31.20
C ALA A 172 2.97 -0.85 -31.45
N HIS A 173 3.72 -1.34 -32.42
CA HIS A 173 4.94 -0.73 -32.94
C HIS A 173 4.64 -0.14 -34.32
N ASN A 174 4.92 1.15 -34.50
CA ASN A 174 4.81 1.79 -35.81
C ASN A 174 6.20 1.82 -36.45
N GLY A 175 6.39 1.06 -37.53
CA GLY A 175 7.62 1.05 -38.32
C GLY A 175 7.40 1.54 -39.75
N PRO A 176 8.45 1.54 -40.59
CA PRO A 176 8.39 2.01 -41.98
C PRO A 176 7.54 1.10 -42.87
N GLU A 177 7.49 -0.19 -42.53
CA GLU A 177 6.76 -1.24 -43.25
C GLU A 177 5.29 -1.34 -42.81
N GLY A 178 4.89 -0.56 -41.80
CA GLY A 178 3.53 -0.54 -41.25
C GLY A 178 3.51 -0.74 -39.75
N ARG A 179 2.32 -1.04 -39.22
CA ARG A 179 2.14 -1.32 -37.79
C ARG A 179 2.31 -2.80 -37.53
N SER A 180 3.07 -3.14 -36.50
CA SER A 180 3.20 -4.50 -35.98
C SER A 180 2.73 -4.58 -34.53
N TYR A 181 2.35 -5.79 -34.11
CA TYR A 181 1.81 -6.04 -32.77
C TYR A 181 2.55 -7.19 -32.10
N ASN A 182 2.97 -6.97 -30.86
CA ASN A 182 3.59 -8.00 -30.02
C ASN A 182 2.76 -8.23 -28.76
N PHE A 183 2.88 -9.41 -28.16
CA PHE A 183 2.30 -9.67 -26.85
C PHE A 183 2.85 -8.69 -25.81
N ASP A 184 1.97 -8.14 -24.97
CA ASP A 184 2.34 -7.24 -23.87
C ASP A 184 1.98 -7.85 -22.52
N ASP A 185 0.70 -8.11 -22.26
CA ASP A 185 0.23 -8.74 -21.01
C ASP A 185 -1.19 -9.31 -21.17
N PHE A 186 -1.72 -9.94 -20.13
CA PHE A 186 -3.11 -10.40 -20.05
C PHE A 186 -4.07 -9.27 -19.66
N GLN A 187 -5.30 -9.31 -20.16
CA GLN A 187 -6.31 -8.32 -19.80
C GLN A 187 -6.97 -8.65 -18.45
N ARG A 188 -6.47 -8.07 -17.36
CA ARG A 188 -6.95 -8.35 -15.99
C ARG A 188 -8.03 -7.39 -15.46
N ARG A 189 -8.51 -6.43 -16.26
CA ARG A 189 -9.44 -5.37 -15.79
C ARG A 189 -10.71 -5.93 -15.13
N SER A 190 -11.41 -6.86 -15.79
CA SER A 190 -12.65 -7.45 -15.27
C SER A 190 -12.45 -8.22 -13.95
N PRO A 191 -11.55 -9.23 -13.87
CA PRO A 191 -11.34 -9.96 -12.62
C PRO A 191 -10.83 -9.06 -11.49
N MET A 192 -9.96 -8.08 -11.77
CA MET A 192 -9.52 -7.13 -10.75
C MET A 192 -10.66 -6.25 -10.22
N MET A 193 -11.57 -5.78 -11.09
CA MET A 193 -12.75 -5.02 -10.66
C MET A 193 -13.68 -5.88 -9.80
N LEU A 194 -13.87 -7.16 -10.13
CA LEU A 194 -14.66 -8.09 -9.31
C LEU A 194 -14.06 -8.25 -7.91
N TRP A 195 -12.76 -8.51 -7.79
CA TRP A 195 -12.08 -8.66 -6.50
C TRP A 195 -12.07 -7.36 -5.69
N ALA A 196 -11.88 -6.21 -6.34
CA ALA A 196 -11.97 -4.91 -5.69
C ALA A 196 -13.38 -4.63 -5.15
N ALA A 197 -14.43 -4.96 -5.92
CA ALA A 197 -15.81 -4.81 -5.48
C ALA A 197 -16.14 -5.77 -4.32
N LEU A 198 -15.70 -7.03 -4.39
CA LEU A 198 -15.87 -7.99 -3.30
C LEU A 198 -15.20 -7.51 -2.01
N PHE A 199 -13.95 -7.05 -2.10
CA PHE A 199 -13.23 -6.46 -0.97
C PHE A 199 -14.00 -5.29 -0.36
N ALA A 200 -14.49 -4.36 -1.19
CA ALA A 200 -15.29 -3.23 -0.72
C ALA A 200 -16.56 -3.67 0.00
N VAL A 201 -17.29 -4.66 -0.55
CA VAL A 201 -18.50 -5.22 0.07
C VAL A 201 -18.18 -5.83 1.43
N VAL A 202 -17.12 -6.63 1.55
CA VAL A 202 -16.72 -7.24 2.82
C VAL A 202 -16.37 -6.17 3.87
N VAL A 203 -15.57 -5.17 3.50
CA VAL A 203 -15.19 -4.08 4.40
C VAL A 203 -16.41 -3.30 4.88
N VAL A 204 -17.33 -2.95 3.98
CA VAL A 204 -18.56 -2.22 4.35
C VAL A 204 -19.51 -3.10 5.16
N ALA A 205 -19.61 -4.40 4.87
CA ALA A 205 -20.44 -5.31 5.63
C ALA A 205 -19.96 -5.48 7.08
N VAL A 206 -18.63 -5.56 7.29
CA VAL A 206 -18.03 -5.75 8.62
C VAL A 206 -17.92 -4.44 9.41
N ALA A 207 -17.49 -3.35 8.77
CA ALA A 207 -17.20 -2.08 9.43
C ALA A 207 -18.26 -0.98 9.21
N GLY A 208 -19.33 -1.27 8.47
CA GLY A 208 -20.45 -0.36 8.21
C GLY A 208 -20.00 0.95 7.54
N TRP A 209 -20.56 2.07 8.03
CA TRP A 209 -20.22 3.41 7.53
C TRP A 209 -18.75 3.79 7.75
N ARG A 210 -18.11 3.25 8.81
CA ARG A 210 -16.67 3.45 9.03
C ARG A 210 -15.85 2.76 7.95
N GLY A 211 -16.28 1.55 7.53
CA GLY A 211 -15.70 0.83 6.41
C GLY A 211 -15.75 1.62 5.11
N LEU A 212 -16.90 2.20 4.77
CA LEU A 212 -17.02 3.03 3.57
C LEU A 212 -16.07 4.25 3.60
N ARG A 213 -15.99 4.94 4.74
CA ARG A 213 -15.09 6.09 4.91
C ARG A 213 -13.62 5.69 4.80
N ALA A 214 -13.25 4.50 5.27
CA ALA A 214 -11.92 3.94 5.09
C ALA A 214 -11.60 3.68 3.60
N LEU A 215 -12.55 3.15 2.82
CA LEU A 215 -12.38 2.97 1.37
C LEU A 215 -12.22 4.30 0.62
N ILE A 216 -12.99 5.33 1.00
CA ILE A 216 -12.82 6.69 0.44
C ILE A 216 -11.44 7.22 0.85
N GLY A 217 -10.99 6.99 2.08
CA GLY A 217 -9.65 7.32 2.54
C GLY A 217 -8.55 6.67 1.70
N LEU A 218 -8.71 5.39 1.35
CA LEU A 218 -7.79 4.69 0.44
C LEU A 218 -7.75 5.34 -0.94
N ALA A 219 -8.91 5.72 -1.49
CA ALA A 219 -8.98 6.42 -2.77
C ALA A 219 -8.30 7.81 -2.72
N VAL A 220 -8.47 8.54 -1.61
CA VAL A 220 -7.79 9.83 -1.38
C VAL A 220 -6.27 9.64 -1.29
N ALA A 221 -5.81 8.61 -0.57
CA ALA A 221 -4.38 8.29 -0.49
C ALA A 221 -3.79 8.00 -1.88
N PHE A 222 -4.48 7.17 -2.66
CA PHE A 222 -4.09 6.87 -4.03
C PHE A 222 -4.09 8.11 -4.94
N ALA A 223 -5.06 9.01 -4.78
CA ALA A 223 -5.12 10.27 -5.51
C ALA A 223 -3.92 11.19 -5.17
N VAL A 224 -3.51 11.29 -3.90
CA VAL A 224 -2.30 12.05 -3.53
C VAL A 224 -1.05 11.44 -4.18
N LEU A 225 -0.92 10.12 -4.13
CA LEU A 225 0.23 9.42 -4.72
C LEU A 225 0.31 9.62 -6.25
N THR A 226 -0.83 9.52 -6.95
CA THR A 226 -0.87 9.57 -8.42
C THR A 226 -0.91 10.98 -9.00
N LEU A 227 -1.56 11.93 -8.31
CA LEU A 227 -1.72 13.30 -8.82
C LEU A 227 -0.65 14.27 -8.32
N TYR A 228 0.00 13.97 -7.18
CA TYR A 228 1.04 14.83 -6.60
C TYR A 228 2.38 14.10 -6.49
N THR A 229 2.46 13.00 -5.72
CA THR A 229 3.74 12.36 -5.40
C THR A 229 4.50 11.93 -6.65
N LEU A 230 3.90 11.08 -7.49
CA LEU A 230 4.56 10.54 -8.69
C LEU A 230 4.93 11.64 -9.70
N PRO A 231 4.03 12.56 -10.08
CA PRO A 231 4.41 13.64 -11.01
C PRO A 231 5.48 14.59 -10.44
N SER A 232 5.47 14.89 -9.13
CA SER A 232 6.51 15.71 -8.50
C SER A 232 7.87 15.01 -8.48
N LEU A 233 7.91 13.69 -8.24
CA LEU A 233 9.12 12.89 -8.34
C LEU A 233 9.70 12.91 -9.76
N LEU A 234 8.84 12.73 -10.77
CA LEU A 234 9.27 12.76 -12.18
C LEU A 234 9.87 14.12 -12.55
N ASN A 235 9.29 15.22 -12.05
CA ASN A 235 9.81 16.58 -12.26
C ASN A 235 11.14 16.88 -11.54
N GLY A 236 11.77 15.90 -10.88
CA GLY A 236 13.07 16.03 -10.23
C GLY A 236 13.02 16.70 -8.86
N ALA A 237 11.85 16.81 -8.22
CA ALA A 237 11.76 17.26 -6.84
C ALA A 237 12.44 16.26 -5.90
N SER A 238 12.94 16.74 -4.76
CA SER A 238 13.56 15.87 -3.75
C SER A 238 12.59 14.78 -3.30
N ALA A 239 12.96 13.52 -3.53
CA ALA A 239 12.09 12.38 -3.24
C ALA A 239 11.75 12.26 -1.77
N THR A 240 12.70 12.56 -0.89
CA THR A 240 12.52 12.53 0.56
C THR A 240 11.51 13.58 1.03
N LEU A 241 11.60 14.79 0.48
CA LEU A 241 10.69 15.89 0.78
C LEU A 241 9.27 15.56 0.28
N VAL A 242 9.15 15.15 -0.99
CA VAL A 242 7.85 14.82 -1.60
C VAL A 242 7.17 13.68 -0.85
N ALA A 243 7.90 12.62 -0.49
CA ALA A 243 7.36 11.50 0.27
C ALA A 243 6.91 11.91 1.67
N THR A 244 7.71 12.70 2.39
CA THR A 244 7.35 13.19 3.73
C THR A 244 6.09 14.04 3.69
N VAL A 245 6.01 14.98 2.75
CA VAL A 245 4.84 15.86 2.57
C VAL A 245 3.62 15.05 2.15
N SER A 246 3.78 14.10 1.23
CA SER A 246 2.69 13.21 0.79
C SER A 246 2.18 12.37 1.97
N ALA A 247 3.08 11.80 2.77
CA ALA A 247 2.73 11.02 3.94
C ALA A 247 1.94 11.83 4.98
N ILE A 248 2.41 13.03 5.32
CA ILE A 248 1.71 13.94 6.23
C ILE A 248 0.35 14.35 5.66
N ALA A 249 0.27 14.70 4.37
CA ALA A 249 -0.97 15.07 3.70
C ALA A 249 -1.99 13.92 3.71
N ILE A 250 -1.56 12.70 3.34
CA ILE A 250 -2.40 11.51 3.35
C ILE A 250 -2.95 11.26 4.75
N LEU A 251 -2.09 11.27 5.78
CA LEU A 251 -2.53 11.08 7.16
C LEU A 251 -3.52 12.17 7.60
N ALA A 252 -3.20 13.45 7.34
CA ALA A 252 -4.04 14.59 7.71
C ALA A 252 -5.43 14.54 7.05
N LEU A 253 -5.56 13.96 5.85
CA LEU A 253 -6.82 13.80 5.15
C LEU A 253 -7.56 12.53 5.59
N VAL A 254 -6.86 11.39 5.63
CA VAL A 254 -7.47 10.06 5.81
C VAL A 254 -7.89 9.81 7.26
N LEU A 255 -7.10 10.21 8.25
CA LEU A 255 -7.43 9.93 9.67
C LEU A 255 -8.73 10.63 10.11
N PRO A 256 -8.91 11.95 9.91
CA PRO A 256 -10.16 12.63 10.24
C PRO A 256 -11.33 12.15 9.38
N LEU A 257 -11.06 11.74 8.13
CA LEU A 257 -12.09 11.17 7.28
C LEU A 257 -12.61 9.85 7.84
N ALA A 258 -11.74 8.93 8.28
CA ALA A 258 -12.13 7.61 8.80
C ALA A 258 -12.67 7.66 10.24
N HIS A 259 -12.05 8.45 11.13
CA HIS A 259 -12.32 8.43 12.58
C HIS A 259 -13.04 9.68 13.11
N GLY A 260 -13.26 10.69 12.26
CA GLY A 260 -13.86 11.96 12.64
C GLY A 260 -12.86 12.94 13.29
N LEU A 261 -13.27 14.21 13.39
CA LEU A 261 -12.49 15.27 14.03
C LEU A 261 -12.72 15.24 15.55
N ASN A 262 -11.76 14.68 16.29
CA ASN A 262 -11.81 14.61 17.75
C ASN A 262 -10.38 14.60 18.34
N TRP A 263 -10.26 14.69 19.67
CA TRP A 263 -8.97 14.70 20.36
C TRP A 263 -8.19 13.39 20.25
N ARG A 264 -8.88 12.24 20.05
CA ARG A 264 -8.23 10.96 19.77
C ARG A 264 -7.47 11.05 18.44
N THR A 265 -8.17 11.46 17.39
CA THR A 265 -7.59 11.65 16.05
C THR A 265 -6.47 12.70 16.04
N ALA A 266 -6.65 13.83 16.74
CA ALA A 266 -5.61 14.86 16.82
C ALA A 266 -4.33 14.34 17.50
N SER A 267 -4.47 13.59 18.60
CA SER A 267 -3.33 12.98 19.31
C SER A 267 -2.62 11.92 18.46
N ALA A 268 -3.38 11.10 17.73
CA ALA A 268 -2.86 10.09 16.81
C ALA A 268 -2.09 10.75 15.66
N LEU A 269 -2.64 11.80 15.04
CA LEU A 269 -1.97 12.55 13.96
C LEU A 269 -0.62 13.12 14.42
N THR A 270 -0.60 13.84 15.54
CA THR A 270 0.63 14.43 16.06
C THR A 270 1.66 13.36 16.43
N GLY A 271 1.25 12.29 17.09
CA GLY A 271 2.12 11.15 17.40
C GLY A 271 2.70 10.51 16.13
N THR A 272 1.87 10.37 15.09
CA THR A 272 2.28 9.81 13.79
C THR A 272 3.28 10.71 13.07
N PHE A 273 3.08 12.04 13.07
CA PHE A 273 4.02 12.96 12.42
C PHE A 273 5.41 12.91 13.06
N VAL A 274 5.48 12.84 14.39
CA VAL A 274 6.77 12.70 15.09
C VAL A 274 7.41 11.34 14.80
N ALA A 275 6.63 10.25 14.86
CA ALA A 275 7.13 8.90 14.55
C ALA A 275 7.61 8.78 13.09
N LEU A 276 6.90 9.41 12.15
CA LEU A 276 7.28 9.47 10.74
C LEU A 276 8.58 10.25 10.55
N GLY A 277 8.78 11.36 11.27
CA GLY A 277 10.04 12.10 11.28
C GLY A 277 11.21 11.24 11.79
N CYS A 278 11.00 10.49 12.88
CA CYS A 278 11.99 9.52 13.37
C CYS A 278 12.26 8.39 12.36
N THR A 279 11.23 7.94 11.65
CA THR A 279 11.33 6.90 10.61
C THR A 279 12.15 7.41 9.42
N ALA A 280 11.89 8.63 8.95
CA ALA A 280 12.66 9.26 7.88
C ALA A 280 14.13 9.46 8.28
N LEU A 281 14.39 9.86 9.53
CA LEU A 281 15.75 9.99 10.05
C LEU A 281 16.48 8.64 10.14
N ALA A 282 15.82 7.61 10.69
CA ALA A 282 16.38 6.26 10.77
C ALA A 282 16.65 5.69 9.37
N GLY A 283 15.74 5.91 8.43
CA GLY A 283 15.88 5.53 7.02
C GLY A 283 17.06 6.21 6.35
N TRP A 284 17.23 7.52 6.54
CA TRP A 284 18.39 8.23 6.02
C TRP A 284 19.70 7.70 6.62
N LEU A 285 19.76 7.50 7.95
CA LEU A 285 20.94 6.98 8.63
C LEU A 285 21.34 5.58 8.14
N ILE A 286 20.39 4.66 7.98
CA ILE A 286 20.71 3.29 7.55
C ILE A 286 21.14 3.24 6.08
N ILE A 287 20.48 4.02 5.20
CA ILE A 287 20.83 4.07 3.78
C ILE A 287 22.25 4.65 3.61
N ASP A 288 22.54 5.74 4.31
CA ASP A 288 23.85 6.40 4.26
C ASP A 288 24.96 5.52 4.85
N SER A 289 24.76 4.98 6.05
CA SER A 289 25.79 4.17 6.73
C SER A 289 26.05 2.82 6.04
N ALA A 290 25.02 2.14 5.54
CA ALA A 290 25.16 0.87 4.86
C ALA A 290 25.40 1.00 3.34
N HIS A 291 25.51 2.24 2.83
CA HIS A 291 25.72 2.55 1.41
C HIS A 291 24.72 1.84 0.49
N VAL A 292 23.45 1.80 0.91
CA VAL A 292 22.39 1.13 0.15
C VAL A 292 22.09 1.95 -1.10
N SER A 293 22.35 1.36 -2.26
CA SER A 293 22.15 2.00 -3.56
C SER A 293 20.70 1.88 -4.02
N GLY A 294 20.06 0.75 -3.70
CA GLY A 294 18.71 0.40 -4.17
C GLY A 294 18.65 0.00 -5.65
N LEU A 295 19.80 -0.17 -6.31
CA LEU A 295 19.92 -0.47 -7.74
C LEU A 295 19.86 -1.97 -8.06
N SER A 296 19.78 -2.80 -7.03
CA SER A 296 19.60 -4.25 -7.20
C SER A 296 18.20 -4.64 -7.69
N GLU A 297 17.20 -3.79 -7.50
CA GLU A 297 15.87 -3.95 -8.10
C GLU A 297 15.89 -3.44 -9.55
N GLU A 298 15.49 -4.29 -10.50
CA GLU A 298 15.52 -3.99 -11.95
C GLU A 298 14.78 -2.70 -12.29
N ALA A 299 13.60 -2.48 -11.69
CA ALA A 299 12.82 -1.26 -11.90
C ALA A 299 13.55 0.02 -11.45
N ASN A 300 14.37 -0.04 -10.40
CA ASN A 300 15.14 1.11 -9.92
C ASN A 300 16.34 1.38 -10.84
N ASN A 301 16.98 0.32 -11.34
CA ASN A 301 18.04 0.43 -12.34
C ASN A 301 17.52 1.03 -13.64
N ASP A 302 16.41 0.50 -14.16
CA ASP A 302 15.68 1.03 -15.30
C ASP A 302 15.37 2.53 -15.14
N LEU A 303 14.80 2.90 -14.00
CA LEU A 303 14.49 4.30 -13.71
C LEU A 303 15.74 5.19 -13.75
N GLN A 304 16.89 4.68 -13.29
CA GLN A 304 18.15 5.41 -13.29
C GLN A 304 18.67 5.60 -14.71
N VAL A 305 18.61 4.55 -15.53
CA VAL A 305 18.98 4.59 -16.95
C VAL A 305 18.10 5.57 -17.71
N TYR A 306 16.80 5.63 -17.40
CA TYR A 306 15.83 6.43 -18.15
C TYR A 306 15.79 7.90 -17.75
N LEU A 307 15.87 8.21 -16.45
CA LEU A 307 15.72 9.58 -15.97
C LEU A 307 17.04 10.28 -15.68
N GLY A 308 18.13 9.54 -15.41
CA GLY A 308 19.51 10.02 -15.21
C GLY A 308 19.75 10.92 -13.97
N ASN A 309 18.75 11.70 -13.57
CA ASN A 309 18.84 12.79 -12.60
C ASN A 309 18.16 12.47 -11.26
N VAL A 310 17.67 11.24 -11.09
CA VAL A 310 16.96 10.83 -9.87
C VAL A 310 17.93 10.13 -8.93
N ALA A 311 18.12 10.72 -7.74
CA ALA A 311 18.91 10.09 -6.69
C ALA A 311 18.16 8.89 -6.10
N MET A 312 18.56 7.67 -6.48
CA MET A 312 17.91 6.43 -6.05
C MET A 312 17.88 6.20 -4.54
N PRO A 313 18.93 6.55 -3.76
CA PRO A 313 18.82 6.52 -2.30
C PRO A 313 17.66 7.37 -1.75
N GLY A 314 17.35 8.49 -2.41
CA GLY A 314 16.20 9.33 -2.05
C GLY A 314 14.85 8.69 -2.40
N VAL A 315 14.76 8.01 -3.55
CA VAL A 315 13.56 7.24 -3.95
C VAL A 315 13.36 6.05 -3.01
N LEU A 316 14.44 5.40 -2.59
CA LEU A 316 14.39 4.31 -1.64
C LEU A 316 13.86 4.78 -0.28
N LEU A 317 14.40 5.89 0.23
CA LEU A 317 13.92 6.52 1.47
C LEU A 317 12.45 6.95 1.34
N ALA A 318 12.04 7.49 0.20
CA ALA A 318 10.64 7.80 -0.09
C ALA A 318 9.75 6.55 0.00
N GLY A 319 10.20 5.42 -0.56
CA GLY A 319 9.54 4.12 -0.43
C GLY A 319 9.42 3.65 1.03
N PHE A 320 10.47 3.84 1.85
CA PHE A 320 10.43 3.48 3.27
C PHE A 320 9.40 4.32 4.04
N ILE A 321 9.37 5.64 3.80
CA ILE A 321 8.43 6.57 4.42
C ILE A 321 6.99 6.20 4.03
N ILE A 322 6.69 6.06 2.73
CA ILE A 322 5.35 5.75 2.24
C ILE A 322 4.91 4.34 2.69
N GLY A 323 5.80 3.35 2.62
CA GLY A 323 5.53 1.99 3.06
C GLY A 323 5.18 1.88 4.55
N SER A 324 5.74 2.75 5.39
CA SER A 324 5.45 2.77 6.83
C SER A 324 4.08 3.38 7.19
N LEU A 325 3.44 4.11 6.29
CA LEU A 325 2.20 4.87 6.58
C LEU A 325 1.07 4.00 7.14
N GLY A 326 0.83 2.86 6.49
CA GLY A 326 -0.29 1.98 6.84
C GLY A 326 -0.18 1.47 8.27
N VAL A 327 1.00 0.95 8.63
CA VAL A 327 1.23 0.39 9.97
C VAL A 327 1.27 1.48 11.04
N LEU A 328 1.84 2.65 10.73
CA LEU A 328 1.88 3.77 11.68
C LEU A 328 0.48 4.29 12.00
N ASN A 329 -0.38 4.46 10.99
CA ASN A 329 -1.75 4.91 11.19
C ASN A 329 -2.55 3.97 12.12
N ASP A 330 -2.47 2.67 11.88
CA ASP A 330 -3.19 1.66 12.67
C ASP A 330 -2.77 1.67 14.14
N VAL A 331 -1.45 1.72 14.38
CA VAL A 331 -0.91 1.72 15.74
C VAL A 331 -1.29 3.01 16.47
N THR A 332 -1.11 4.20 15.87
CA THR A 332 -1.36 5.45 16.59
C THR A 332 -2.84 5.67 16.91
N ILE A 333 -3.78 5.30 16.02
CA ILE A 333 -5.20 5.45 16.31
C ILE A 333 -5.66 4.49 17.42
N THR A 334 -5.14 3.27 17.41
CA THR A 334 -5.41 2.26 18.44
C THR A 334 -4.84 2.70 19.79
N GLN A 335 -3.60 3.22 19.80
CA GLN A 335 -2.98 3.74 21.02
C GLN A 335 -3.70 4.96 21.59
N ALA A 336 -4.06 5.92 20.73
CA ALA A 336 -4.86 7.06 21.17
C ALA A 336 -6.19 6.60 21.78
N SER A 337 -6.89 5.68 21.13
CA SER A 337 -8.17 5.15 21.63
C SER A 337 -8.01 4.50 23.02
N ALA A 338 -6.98 3.67 23.20
CA ALA A 338 -6.69 3.03 24.49
C ALA A 338 -6.43 4.06 25.61
N VAL A 339 -5.71 5.15 25.32
CA VAL A 339 -5.46 6.21 26.31
C VAL A 339 -6.76 6.90 26.74
N PHE A 340 -7.61 7.27 25.79
CA PHE A 340 -8.86 7.97 26.10
C PHE A 340 -9.88 7.07 26.79
N GLU A 341 -9.90 5.77 26.49
CA GLU A 341 -10.73 4.78 27.21
C GLU A 341 -10.23 4.54 28.64
N LEU A 342 -8.92 4.40 28.84
CA LEU A 342 -8.34 4.26 30.19
C LEU A 342 -8.53 5.51 31.05
N ALA A 343 -8.64 6.69 30.42
CA ALA A 343 -8.90 7.94 31.12
C ALA A 343 -10.32 8.00 31.71
N GLU A 344 -11.30 7.29 31.13
CA GLU A 344 -12.68 7.24 31.66
C GLU A 344 -12.75 6.55 33.04
N ALA A 345 -11.73 5.77 33.40
CA ALA A 345 -11.59 5.16 34.72
C ALA A 345 -11.08 6.13 35.82
N ASN A 346 -11.03 7.45 35.56
CA ASN A 346 -10.57 8.49 36.50
C ASN A 346 -9.18 8.23 37.11
N LEU A 347 -8.29 7.62 36.32
CA LEU A 347 -6.90 7.35 36.72
C LEU A 347 -6.03 8.61 36.59
N ALA A 348 -5.01 8.71 37.43
CA ALA A 348 -4.01 9.78 37.28
C ALA A 348 -3.26 9.62 35.94
N ARG A 349 -2.86 10.73 35.30
CA ARG A 349 -2.17 10.72 33.99
C ARG A 349 -0.98 9.74 33.92
N ALA A 350 -0.20 9.63 35.00
CA ALA A 350 0.93 8.68 35.06
C ALA A 350 0.48 7.21 35.07
N GLN A 351 -0.67 6.91 35.70
CA GLN A 351 -1.26 5.58 35.68
C GLN A 351 -1.86 5.25 34.32
N VAL A 352 -2.53 6.22 33.66
CA VAL A 352 -3.01 6.07 32.28
C VAL A 352 -1.84 5.79 31.34
N PHE A 353 -0.76 6.58 31.42
CA PHE A 353 0.43 6.39 30.59
C PHE A 353 1.03 4.99 30.76
N ARG A 354 1.26 4.53 32.00
CA ARG A 354 1.83 3.19 32.25
C ARG A 354 0.91 2.07 31.78
N SER A 355 -0.40 2.24 31.93
CA SER A 355 -1.39 1.23 31.54
C SER A 355 -1.52 1.15 30.01
N ALA A 356 -1.59 2.31 29.33
CA ALA A 356 -1.59 2.38 27.87
C ALA A 356 -0.29 1.83 27.28
N MET A 357 0.88 2.15 27.87
CA MET A 357 2.17 1.57 27.45
C MET A 357 2.24 0.04 27.62
N ARG A 358 1.50 -0.54 28.57
CA ARG A 358 1.40 -2.00 28.70
C ARG A 358 0.63 -2.59 27.51
N VAL A 359 -0.53 -2.02 27.19
CA VAL A 359 -1.33 -2.39 26.01
C VAL A 359 -0.51 -2.22 24.72
N GLY A 360 0.17 -1.08 24.59
CA GLY A 360 1.01 -0.78 23.44
C GLY A 360 2.17 -1.76 23.26
N ARG A 361 2.82 -2.21 24.35
CA ARG A 361 3.89 -3.21 24.26
C ARG A 361 3.41 -4.55 23.74
N ASP A 362 2.22 -4.99 24.18
CA ASP A 362 1.62 -6.24 23.71
C ASP A 362 1.26 -6.11 22.21
N HIS A 363 0.78 -4.95 21.79
CA HIS A 363 0.48 -4.67 20.38
C HIS A 363 1.75 -4.61 19.50
N ILE A 364 2.82 -3.94 19.97
CA ILE A 364 4.10 -3.84 19.24
C ILE A 364 4.58 -5.23 18.84
N ALA A 365 4.60 -6.18 19.79
CA ALA A 365 5.09 -7.53 19.52
C ALA A 365 4.33 -8.18 18.35
N SER A 366 3.00 -8.09 18.33
CA SER A 366 2.17 -8.65 17.25
C SER A 366 2.35 -7.90 15.92
N THR A 367 2.43 -6.57 15.95
CA THR A 367 2.57 -5.76 14.72
C THR A 367 3.96 -5.85 14.08
N VAL A 368 5.03 -6.02 14.88
CA VAL A 368 6.39 -6.25 14.35
C VAL A 368 6.45 -7.54 13.55
N TYR A 369 5.85 -8.63 14.05
CA TYR A 369 5.78 -9.89 13.30
C TYR A 369 4.99 -9.74 12.00
N THR A 370 3.87 -9.02 12.06
CA THR A 370 3.05 -8.76 10.87
C THR A 370 3.84 -8.00 9.80
N LEU A 371 4.56 -6.94 10.20
CA LEU A 371 5.38 -6.14 9.28
C LEU A 371 6.54 -6.96 8.69
N LEU A 372 7.25 -7.71 9.54
CA LEU A 372 8.39 -8.51 9.11
C LEU A 372 7.97 -9.63 8.16
N PHE A 373 6.88 -10.35 8.46
CA PHE A 373 6.38 -11.41 7.57
C PHE A 373 5.81 -10.86 6.26
N ALA A 374 5.23 -9.66 6.26
CA ALA A 374 4.78 -9.02 5.03
C ALA A 374 5.96 -8.70 4.09
N TYR A 375 7.03 -8.11 4.62
CA TYR A 375 8.22 -7.81 3.81
C TYR A 375 9.00 -9.08 3.42
N ALA A 376 9.19 -10.02 4.35
CA ALA A 376 9.83 -11.29 4.04
C ALA A 376 9.05 -12.09 2.98
N GLY A 377 7.71 -12.03 3.03
CA GLY A 377 6.83 -12.64 2.02
C GLY A 377 7.00 -12.01 0.63
N GLY A 378 7.15 -10.68 0.56
CA GLY A 378 7.45 -9.97 -0.68
C GLY A 378 8.84 -10.31 -1.25
N ALA A 379 9.82 -10.57 -0.38
CA ALA A 379 11.19 -10.92 -0.75
C ALA A 379 11.40 -12.42 -1.05
N LEU A 380 10.35 -13.26 -1.06
CA LEU A 380 10.50 -14.70 -1.31
C LEU A 380 11.18 -15.05 -2.65
N PRO A 381 10.86 -14.41 -3.79
CA PRO A 381 11.53 -14.70 -5.05
C PRO A 381 13.05 -14.42 -4.97
N LEU A 382 13.43 -13.35 -4.27
CA LEU A 382 14.82 -13.03 -4.02
C LEU A 382 15.48 -14.15 -3.20
N PHE A 383 14.88 -14.58 -2.08
CA PHE A 383 15.44 -15.68 -1.27
C PHE A 383 15.56 -16.99 -2.04
N LEU A 384 14.61 -17.32 -2.92
CA LEU A 384 14.70 -18.50 -3.79
C LEU A 384 15.85 -18.39 -4.79
N LEU A 385 16.01 -17.23 -5.44
CA LEU A 385 17.12 -16.98 -6.37
C LEU A 385 18.47 -17.12 -5.68
N LEU A 386 18.60 -16.55 -4.47
CA LEU A 386 19.81 -16.65 -3.65
C LEU A 386 20.07 -18.10 -3.22
N SER A 387 19.03 -18.87 -2.88
CA SER A 387 19.15 -20.29 -2.52
C SER A 387 19.68 -21.16 -3.65
N VAL A 388 19.37 -20.82 -4.91
CA VAL A 388 19.84 -21.56 -6.09
C VAL A 388 21.24 -21.09 -6.55
N SER A 389 21.65 -19.88 -6.16
CA SER A 389 22.91 -19.27 -6.60
C SER A 389 24.20 -19.96 -6.12
N GLY A 390 24.11 -20.87 -5.14
CA GLY A 390 25.24 -21.64 -4.61
C GLY A 390 26.28 -20.81 -3.85
N ARG A 391 26.04 -19.52 -3.61
CA ARG A 391 26.97 -18.61 -2.90
C ARG A 391 26.89 -18.77 -1.37
N PRO A 392 27.94 -18.39 -0.63
CA PRO A 392 27.90 -18.36 0.83
C PRO A 392 26.76 -17.46 1.32
N LEU A 393 26.01 -17.93 2.32
CA LEU A 393 24.88 -17.17 2.88
C LEU A 393 25.30 -15.78 3.39
N ALA A 394 26.51 -15.65 3.93
CA ALA A 394 27.04 -14.38 4.42
C ALA A 394 27.09 -13.31 3.32
N ASP A 395 27.61 -13.66 2.14
CA ASP A 395 27.73 -12.72 1.01
C ASP A 395 26.35 -12.32 0.46
N LEU A 396 25.40 -13.26 0.50
CA LEU A 396 24.02 -13.04 0.06
C LEU A 396 23.27 -12.10 1.02
N LEU A 397 23.47 -12.26 2.34
CA LEU A 397 22.85 -11.43 3.36
C LEU A 397 23.35 -9.98 3.34
N THR A 398 24.57 -9.75 2.86
CA THR A 398 25.14 -8.41 2.70
C THR A 398 24.96 -7.82 1.31
N SER A 399 24.20 -8.48 0.43
CA SER A 399 23.88 -7.94 -0.90
C SER A 399 22.97 -6.72 -0.80
N ASP A 400 23.07 -5.80 -1.78
CA ASP A 400 22.25 -4.58 -1.82
C ASP A 400 20.74 -4.88 -1.75
N ALA A 401 20.28 -5.96 -2.38
CA ALA A 401 18.86 -6.36 -2.37
C ALA A 401 18.40 -6.77 -0.96
N VAL A 402 19.16 -7.66 -0.30
CA VAL A 402 18.81 -8.12 1.05
C VAL A 402 19.00 -7.00 2.08
N ALA A 403 20.05 -6.18 1.94
CA ALA A 403 20.27 -5.02 2.78
C ALA A 403 19.12 -4.01 2.66
N THR A 404 18.58 -3.83 1.46
CA THR A 404 17.41 -2.98 1.21
C THR A 404 16.16 -3.48 1.94
N GLU A 405 15.83 -4.77 1.79
CA GLU A 405 14.68 -5.39 2.48
C GLU A 405 14.83 -5.35 4.01
N PHE A 406 16.03 -5.62 4.49
CA PHE A 406 16.37 -5.54 5.90
C PHE A 406 16.24 -4.11 6.43
N ALA A 407 16.80 -3.12 5.73
CA ALA A 407 16.71 -1.72 6.09
C ALA A 407 15.25 -1.25 6.12
N ARG A 408 14.45 -1.59 5.11
CA ARG A 408 13.00 -1.30 5.05
C ARG A 408 12.28 -1.84 6.27
N SER A 409 12.56 -3.09 6.64
CA SER A 409 11.96 -3.77 7.80
C SER A 409 12.36 -3.13 9.13
N VAL A 410 13.66 -2.84 9.32
CA VAL A 410 14.18 -2.22 10.54
C VAL A 410 13.66 -0.79 10.72
N VAL A 411 13.68 0.01 9.67
CA VAL A 411 13.19 1.41 9.70
C VAL A 411 11.70 1.45 10.02
N GLY A 412 10.90 0.61 9.36
CA GLY A 412 9.48 0.47 9.67
C GLY A 412 9.23 0.01 11.12
N GLY A 413 10.03 -0.95 11.60
CA GLY A 413 9.97 -1.43 12.99
C GLY A 413 10.32 -0.37 14.04
N ILE A 414 11.35 0.45 13.78
CA ILE A 414 11.73 1.59 14.64
C ILE A 414 10.59 2.61 14.68
N GLY A 415 10.06 2.98 13.51
CA GLY A 415 8.92 3.90 13.41
C GLY A 415 7.73 3.41 14.22
N LEU A 416 7.39 2.13 14.07
CA LEU A 416 6.31 1.48 14.81
C LEU A 416 6.57 1.50 16.32
N ALA A 417 7.76 1.09 16.77
CA ALA A 417 8.10 1.02 18.19
C ALA A 417 8.07 2.41 18.85
N LEU A 418 8.47 3.47 18.14
CA LEU A 418 8.42 4.85 18.61
C LEU A 418 7.02 5.45 18.57
N SER A 419 6.17 5.03 17.62
CA SER A 419 4.81 5.55 17.48
C SER A 419 3.95 5.36 18.75
N VAL A 420 4.17 4.27 19.47
CA VAL A 420 3.45 3.93 20.70
C VAL A 420 3.73 4.92 21.85
N PRO A 421 4.98 5.09 22.34
CA PRO A 421 5.26 6.04 23.41
C PRO A 421 4.98 7.49 23.00
N LEU A 422 5.25 7.86 21.74
CA LEU A 422 5.00 9.23 21.25
C LEU A 422 3.51 9.56 21.26
N THR A 423 2.68 8.68 20.70
CA THR A 423 1.22 8.90 20.67
C THR A 423 0.63 8.87 22.06
N THR A 424 1.09 7.94 22.92
CA THR A 424 0.64 7.85 24.31
C THR A 424 0.96 9.12 25.08
N ALA A 425 2.17 9.66 24.92
CA ALA A 425 2.58 10.90 25.58
C ALA A 425 1.72 12.09 25.15
N VAL A 426 1.46 12.24 23.84
CA VAL A 426 0.60 13.31 23.31
C VAL A 426 -0.84 13.16 23.82
N ALA A 427 -1.41 11.96 23.75
CA ALA A 427 -2.78 11.70 24.19
C ALA A 427 -2.96 11.96 25.70
N VAL A 428 -2.03 11.50 26.54
CA VAL A 428 -2.06 11.73 27.99
C VAL A 428 -1.91 13.22 28.33
N ALA A 429 -1.09 13.96 27.57
CA ALA A 429 -0.93 15.40 27.77
C ALA A 429 -2.23 16.19 27.48
N LEU A 430 -3.10 15.67 26.61
CA LEU A 430 -4.39 16.27 26.25
C LEU A 430 -5.52 15.95 27.23
N LEU A 431 -5.36 14.96 28.12
CA LEU A 431 -6.37 14.64 29.13
C LEU A 431 -6.59 15.83 30.08
N PRO A 432 -7.80 16.08 30.59
CA PRO A 432 -8.05 17.06 31.65
C PRO A 432 -7.14 16.85 32.86
N HIS A 433 -6.86 17.94 33.60
CA HIS A 433 -6.03 17.87 34.80
C HIS A 433 -6.94 17.57 36.00
N ASP A 434 -7.39 16.34 36.13
CA ASP A 434 -8.14 15.93 37.31
C ASP A 434 -7.14 15.62 38.43
N GLY A 435 -6.71 16.68 39.08
CA GLY A 435 -6.00 16.61 40.35
C GLY A 435 -6.96 16.18 41.43
N SER A 436 -7.00 14.87 41.74
CA SER A 436 -6.99 14.30 43.10
C SER A 436 -7.31 12.81 43.05
N PRO A 437 -6.38 11.92 43.40
CA PRO A 437 -6.73 10.53 43.69
C PRO A 437 -7.53 10.47 45.00
N GLY A 438 -8.78 10.02 44.91
CA GLY A 438 -9.52 9.40 46.02
C GLY A 438 -9.89 10.30 47.21
N ARG A 439 -11.02 11.00 47.10
CA ARG A 439 -11.81 11.41 48.27
C ARG A 439 -13.27 11.00 48.08
N SER A 440 -13.49 9.69 48.03
CA SER A 440 -14.82 9.08 48.08
C SER A 440 -14.74 7.65 48.60
N ALA A 441 -14.06 7.47 49.73
CA ALA A 441 -14.47 6.46 50.70
C ALA A 441 -15.41 7.18 51.67
N GLY A 442 -16.72 6.94 51.52
CA GLY A 442 -17.75 7.57 52.33
C GLY A 442 -17.56 7.26 53.81
N THR A 443 -17.32 8.31 54.60
CA THR A 443 -17.69 8.33 56.01
C THR A 443 -19.22 8.34 56.09
N GLY A 444 -19.82 7.15 56.14
CA GLY A 444 -21.17 7.01 56.68
C GLY A 444 -21.12 7.26 58.19
N PRO A 445 -22.02 8.08 58.77
CA PRO A 445 -22.14 8.15 60.22
C PRO A 445 -22.82 6.87 60.70
N GLN A 446 -22.04 5.87 61.12
CA GLN A 446 -22.60 4.76 61.90
C GLN A 446 -22.70 5.19 63.36
N ALA A 447 -23.96 5.40 63.75
CA ALA A 447 -24.41 5.69 65.08
C ALA A 447 -23.86 4.68 66.10
N ARG A 448 -23.50 5.19 67.28
CA ARG A 448 -23.31 4.39 68.50
C ARG A 448 -24.59 3.61 68.80
N PRO A 449 -24.52 2.32 69.17
CA PRO A 449 -25.59 1.71 69.95
C PRO A 449 -25.43 2.16 71.41
N ASP A 450 -26.47 2.80 71.94
CA ASP A 450 -26.64 3.00 73.37
C ASP A 450 -26.67 1.64 74.09
N ALA A 451 -25.89 1.56 75.16
CA ALA A 451 -26.09 0.58 76.20
C ALA A 451 -27.30 1.02 77.04
N ALA A 452 -28.35 0.20 77.08
CA ALA A 452 -29.36 0.26 78.12
C ALA A 452 -29.86 -1.15 78.45
N GLN A 453 -29.76 -1.45 79.74
CA GLN A 453 -30.22 -2.62 80.45
C GLN A 453 -31.76 -2.69 80.44
N GLY A 454 -32.30 -3.91 80.52
CA GLY A 454 -33.74 -4.19 80.67
C GLY A 454 -34.06 -5.63 80.33
#